data_AF-R0D5I0-F1
#
_entry.id   AF-R0D5I0-F1
#
_cell.length_a   1.000
_cell.length_b   1.000
_cell.length_c   1.000
_cell.angle_alpha   90.00
_cell.angle_beta   90.00
_cell.angle_gamma   90.00
#
_symmetry.space_group_name_H-M   'P 1'
#
loop_
_entity.id
_entity.type
_entity.pdbx_description
1 polymer ?
#
loop_
_entity_poly.entity_id
_entity_poly.type
_entity_poly.pdbx_seq_one_letter_code
_entity_poly.pdbx_strand_id
1 'polypeptide(L)'
;MATDLTETDLPAPIRAKIDAFWRKMAVGYLDAMDAGARNAVNNWQSHRVKLATMAAFQTGDARIIARAHEAFRRQIAANINADGSVWDFAERDALHYVTYDLDPLMMAALAAQAHGKDWFGWRSPAGASLPGALDWLAPYAKGERQHIEFVNSKVQFDRDRANAGQGEYAPHPWDVANGVSTYTLASLLDPKYLALRDALAAKVHKKPPAWAEILRASRAPAA
;
A
#
# COMPACT_ATOMS: atom_id res chain seq x y z
N MET A 1 3.85 -13.66 -5.43
CA MET A 1 4.35 -13.34 -6.78
C MET A 1 5.50 -14.25 -7.21
N ALA A 2 6.72 -14.14 -6.66
CA ALA A 2 7.83 -15.00 -7.12
C ALA A 2 7.57 -16.50 -6.88
N THR A 3 7.04 -16.84 -5.70
CA THR A 3 6.63 -18.22 -5.37
C THR A 3 5.50 -18.68 -6.29
N ASP A 4 4.45 -17.89 -6.48
CA ASP A 4 3.29 -18.22 -7.34
C ASP A 4 3.70 -18.61 -8.77
N LEU A 5 4.80 -18.02 -9.29
CA LEU A 5 5.32 -18.29 -10.64
C LEU A 5 6.17 -19.56 -10.74
N THR A 6 6.67 -20.09 -9.62
CA THR A 6 7.68 -21.17 -9.60
C THR A 6 7.26 -22.38 -8.77
N GLU A 7 6.19 -22.26 -7.99
CA GLU A 7 5.79 -23.24 -6.99
C GLU A 7 5.48 -24.60 -7.61
N THR A 8 4.88 -24.62 -8.80
CA THR A 8 4.56 -25.86 -9.54
C THR A 8 5.82 -26.66 -9.89
N ASP A 9 6.96 -25.99 -10.04
CA ASP A 9 8.24 -26.59 -10.43
C ASP A 9 9.01 -27.15 -9.24
N LEU A 10 8.60 -26.82 -8.01
CA LEU A 10 9.31 -27.24 -6.80
C LEU A 10 8.94 -28.68 -6.40
N PRO A 11 9.88 -29.49 -5.88
CA PRO A 11 9.57 -30.81 -5.34
C PRO A 11 8.54 -30.75 -4.20
N ALA A 12 7.70 -31.79 -4.06
CA ALA A 12 6.65 -31.83 -3.04
C ALA A 12 7.14 -31.55 -1.61
N PRO A 13 8.31 -32.05 -1.15
CA PRO A 13 8.82 -31.71 0.18
C PRO A 13 9.18 -30.23 0.37
N ILE A 14 9.54 -29.53 -0.71
CA ILE A 14 9.86 -28.10 -0.68
C ILE A 14 8.57 -27.27 -0.66
N ARG A 15 7.57 -27.65 -1.47
CA ARG A 15 6.24 -27.01 -1.43
C ARG A 15 5.63 -27.05 -0.03
N ALA A 16 5.66 -28.22 0.62
CA ALA A 16 5.15 -28.35 1.99
C ALA A 16 5.85 -27.44 3.01
N LYS A 17 7.16 -27.20 2.85
CA LYS A 17 7.91 -26.26 3.71
C LYS A 17 7.53 -24.81 3.42
N ILE A 18 7.32 -24.46 2.16
CA ILE A 18 6.88 -23.14 1.73
C ILE A 18 5.46 -22.85 2.25
N ASP A 19 4.54 -23.80 2.14
CA ASP A 19 3.18 -23.69 2.69
C ASP A 19 3.20 -23.43 4.20
N ALA A 20 4.00 -24.21 4.94
CA ALA A 20 4.17 -24.02 6.37
C ALA A 20 4.76 -22.64 6.71
N PHE A 21 5.71 -22.16 5.91
CA PHE A 21 6.30 -20.84 6.05
C PHE A 21 5.26 -19.73 5.82
N TRP A 22 4.45 -19.81 4.76
CA TRP A 22 3.39 -18.83 4.49
C TRP A 22 2.35 -18.79 5.60
N ARG A 23 1.90 -19.95 6.08
CA ARG A 23 0.98 -20.02 7.21
C ARG A 23 1.59 -19.38 8.46
N LYS A 24 2.85 -19.67 8.78
CA LYS A 24 3.55 -19.06 9.93
C LYS A 24 3.69 -17.54 9.77
N MET A 25 3.98 -17.06 8.57
CA MET A 25 4.07 -15.62 8.28
C MET A 25 2.72 -14.93 8.46
N ALA A 26 1.66 -15.47 7.85
CA ALA A 26 0.32 -14.89 7.92
C ALA A 26 -0.17 -14.83 9.37
N VAL A 27 -0.15 -15.97 10.08
CA VAL A 27 -0.62 -16.06 11.47
C VAL A 27 0.27 -15.23 12.39
N GLY A 28 1.59 -15.27 12.24
CA GLY A 28 2.52 -14.53 13.10
C GLY A 28 2.33 -13.02 13.00
N TYR A 29 2.14 -12.47 11.78
CA TYR A 29 1.84 -11.04 11.65
C TYR A 29 0.49 -10.69 12.27
N LEU A 30 -0.56 -11.49 12.01
CA LEU A 30 -1.91 -11.26 12.54
C LEU A 30 -1.95 -11.31 14.08
N ASP A 31 -1.33 -12.31 14.68
CA ASP A 31 -1.28 -12.45 16.14
C ASP A 31 -0.51 -11.27 16.77
N ALA A 32 0.58 -10.83 16.16
CA ALA A 32 1.30 -9.65 16.62
C ALA A 32 0.51 -8.34 16.42
N MET A 33 -0.50 -8.30 15.54
CA MET A 33 -1.37 -7.12 15.39
C MET A 33 -2.46 -7.14 16.46
N ASP A 34 -3.06 -8.31 16.69
CA ASP A 34 -4.11 -8.51 17.70
C ASP A 34 -3.57 -8.26 19.11
N ALA A 35 -2.27 -8.46 19.35
CA ALA A 35 -1.60 -8.10 20.60
C ALA A 35 -1.50 -6.58 20.87
N GLY A 36 -1.84 -5.72 19.91
CA GLY A 36 -1.87 -4.26 20.09
C GLY A 36 -0.50 -3.58 20.01
N ALA A 37 0.04 -3.44 18.80
CA ALA A 37 1.32 -2.77 18.60
C ALA A 37 1.23 -1.23 18.80
N ARG A 38 2.28 -0.61 19.36
CA ARG A 38 2.34 0.85 19.57
C ARG A 38 2.19 1.68 18.28
N ASN A 39 2.57 1.10 17.15
CA ASN A 39 2.50 1.70 15.81
C ASN A 39 1.34 1.13 14.97
N ALA A 40 0.27 0.67 15.61
CA ALA A 40 -0.88 0.05 14.95
C ALA A 40 -1.71 0.97 14.03
N VAL A 41 -1.28 2.22 13.84
CA VAL A 41 -2.02 3.20 13.02
C VAL A 41 -1.21 3.65 11.79
N ASN A 42 0.11 3.57 11.81
CA ASN A 42 0.95 4.16 10.75
C ASN A 42 1.35 3.14 9.67
N ASN A 43 2.17 3.58 8.72
CA ASN A 43 2.66 2.78 7.60
C ASN A 43 3.28 1.43 7.99
N TRP A 44 3.87 1.30 9.19
CA TRP A 44 4.37 0.01 9.64
C TRP A 44 3.26 -1.03 9.69
N GLN A 45 2.10 -0.64 10.18
CA GLN A 45 0.94 -1.51 10.23
C GLN A 45 0.41 -1.80 8.83
N SER A 46 0.36 -0.81 7.93
CA SER A 46 0.02 -1.01 6.51
C SER A 46 0.93 -2.04 5.82
N HIS A 47 2.23 -1.99 6.07
CA HIS A 47 3.20 -2.99 5.59
C HIS A 47 2.96 -4.40 6.17
N ARG A 48 2.65 -4.49 7.46
CA ARG A 48 2.34 -5.78 8.08
C ARG A 48 1.04 -6.36 7.55
N VAL A 49 0.02 -5.53 7.31
CA VAL A 49 -1.25 -5.94 6.68
C VAL A 49 -0.96 -6.54 5.31
N LYS A 50 -0.18 -5.87 4.46
CA LYS A 50 0.26 -6.43 3.16
C LYS A 50 0.86 -7.83 3.30
N LEU A 51 1.85 -7.99 4.18
CA LEU A 51 2.55 -9.26 4.34
C LEU A 51 1.61 -10.37 4.84
N ALA A 52 0.78 -10.05 5.84
CA ALA A 52 -0.22 -10.99 6.35
C ALA A 52 -1.24 -11.39 5.28
N THR A 53 -1.76 -10.43 4.52
CA THR A 53 -2.76 -10.66 3.47
C THR A 53 -2.20 -11.50 2.32
N MET A 54 -1.03 -11.14 1.79
CA MET A 54 -0.41 -11.89 0.70
C MET A 54 -0.10 -13.34 1.13
N ALA A 55 0.45 -13.52 2.33
CA ALA A 55 0.68 -14.85 2.87
C ALA A 55 -0.62 -15.62 3.13
N ALA A 56 -1.68 -14.96 3.62
CA ALA A 56 -2.99 -15.58 3.84
C ALA A 56 -3.59 -16.13 2.53
N PHE A 57 -3.57 -15.33 1.45
CA PHE A 57 -4.05 -15.79 0.15
C PHE A 57 -3.22 -16.94 -0.40
N GLN A 58 -1.91 -16.94 -0.20
CA GLN A 58 -1.05 -18.06 -0.59
C GLN A 58 -1.43 -19.37 0.14
N THR A 59 -1.91 -19.31 1.39
CA THR A 59 -2.36 -20.53 2.09
C THR A 59 -3.70 -21.09 1.61
N GLY A 60 -4.52 -20.27 0.93
CA GLY A 60 -5.92 -20.61 0.60
C GLY A 60 -6.86 -20.80 1.79
N ASP A 61 -6.41 -20.59 3.04
CA ASP A 61 -7.22 -20.81 4.24
C ASP A 61 -8.22 -19.66 4.46
N ALA A 62 -9.50 -19.96 4.25
CA ALA A 62 -10.58 -18.98 4.35
C ALA A 62 -10.63 -18.27 5.72
N ARG A 63 -10.25 -18.93 6.82
CA ARG A 63 -10.24 -18.31 8.15
C ARG A 63 -9.11 -17.30 8.31
N ILE A 64 -7.93 -17.63 7.78
CA ILE A 64 -6.78 -16.72 7.79
C ILE A 64 -7.06 -15.51 6.88
N ILE A 65 -7.62 -15.75 5.69
CA ILE A 65 -8.02 -14.68 4.75
C ILE A 65 -9.05 -13.75 5.40
N ALA A 66 -10.05 -14.28 6.11
CA ALA A 66 -11.02 -13.46 6.84
C ALA A 66 -10.36 -12.62 7.93
N ARG A 67 -9.44 -13.17 8.74
CA ARG A 67 -8.68 -12.39 9.73
C ARG A 67 -7.83 -11.30 9.08
N ALA A 68 -7.21 -11.57 7.94
CA ALA A 68 -6.44 -10.57 7.19
C ALA A 68 -7.34 -9.45 6.64
N HIS A 69 -8.55 -9.76 6.19
CA HIS A 69 -9.54 -8.76 5.78
C HIS A 69 -9.93 -7.85 6.95
N GLU A 70 -10.18 -8.42 8.13
CA GLU A 70 -10.47 -7.63 9.33
C GLU A 70 -9.32 -6.69 9.69
N ALA A 71 -8.08 -7.19 9.65
CA ALA A 71 -6.89 -6.37 9.90
C ALA A 71 -6.76 -5.22 8.87
N PHE A 72 -7.03 -5.50 7.60
CA PHE A 72 -7.06 -4.49 6.54
C PHE A 72 -8.10 -3.40 6.81
N ARG A 73 -9.36 -3.77 7.12
CA ARG A 73 -10.42 -2.80 7.42
C ARG A 73 -10.13 -1.96 8.66
N ARG A 74 -9.58 -2.59 9.72
CA ARG A 74 -9.14 -1.86 10.92
C ARG A 74 -8.06 -0.85 10.59
N GLN A 75 -7.08 -1.23 9.77
CA GLN A 75 -6.02 -0.31 9.37
C GLN A 75 -6.57 0.87 8.57
N ILE A 76 -7.42 0.64 7.56
CA ILE A 76 -8.06 1.72 6.81
C ILE A 76 -8.84 2.67 7.74
N ALA A 77 -9.62 2.12 8.68
CA ALA A 77 -10.43 2.92 9.59
C ALA A 77 -9.60 3.73 10.60
N ALA A 78 -8.41 3.26 10.98
CA ALA A 78 -7.54 3.95 11.94
C ALA A 78 -6.58 4.95 11.27
N ASN A 79 -6.11 4.63 10.07
CA ASN A 79 -5.03 5.34 9.39
C ASN A 79 -5.51 6.49 8.48
N ILE A 80 -6.69 6.36 7.88
CA ILE A 80 -7.20 7.30 6.88
C ILE A 80 -8.37 8.09 7.48
N ASN A 81 -8.32 9.41 7.36
CA ASN A 81 -9.40 10.29 7.78
C ASN A 81 -10.55 10.31 6.76
N ALA A 82 -11.71 10.83 7.17
CA ALA A 82 -12.89 10.93 6.31
C ALA A 82 -12.65 11.78 5.03
N ASP A 83 -11.73 12.74 5.08
CA ASP A 83 -11.34 13.60 3.95
C ASP A 83 -10.27 12.96 3.04
N GLY A 84 -9.77 11.77 3.39
CA GLY A 84 -8.70 11.06 2.68
C GLY A 84 -7.28 11.37 3.16
N SER A 85 -7.08 12.35 4.04
CA SER A 85 -5.74 12.57 4.61
C SER A 85 -5.30 11.38 5.47
N VAL A 86 -4.01 11.08 5.44
CA VAL A 86 -3.42 9.91 6.12
C VAL A 86 -2.75 10.33 7.42
N TRP A 87 -2.82 9.49 8.45
CA TRP A 87 -2.24 9.73 9.77
C TRP A 87 -0.75 10.09 9.70
N ASP A 88 0.04 9.37 8.90
CA ASP A 88 1.47 9.66 8.76
C ASP A 88 1.73 11.06 8.19
N PHE A 89 0.86 11.58 7.31
CA PHE A 89 0.99 12.95 6.83
C PHE A 89 0.79 13.95 7.97
N ALA A 90 -0.22 13.75 8.81
CA ALA A 90 -0.50 14.62 9.95
C ALA A 90 0.64 14.64 10.99
N GLU A 91 1.42 13.57 11.08
CA GLU A 91 2.51 13.44 12.05
C GLU A 91 3.87 13.85 11.49
N ARG A 92 4.14 13.53 10.23
CA ARG A 92 5.46 13.71 9.60
C ARG A 92 5.52 14.89 8.65
N ASP A 93 4.36 15.43 8.27
CA ASP A 93 4.22 16.50 7.28
C ASP A 93 4.92 16.12 5.96
N ALA A 94 4.66 14.90 5.49
CA ALA A 94 5.44 14.27 4.43
C ALA A 94 4.56 13.40 3.50
N LEU A 95 4.41 13.79 2.23
CA LEU A 95 3.69 12.99 1.22
C LEU A 95 4.45 11.71 0.86
N HIS A 96 5.78 11.68 1.09
CA HIS A 96 6.54 10.43 0.99
C HIS A 96 5.86 9.33 1.83
N TYR A 97 5.50 9.65 3.08
CA TYR A 97 4.86 8.69 3.97
C TYR A 97 3.39 8.41 3.65
N VAL A 98 2.71 9.28 2.89
CA VAL A 98 1.40 8.95 2.31
C VAL A 98 1.54 7.82 1.30
N THR A 99 2.46 7.93 0.34
CA THR A 99 2.69 6.86 -0.65
C THR A 99 3.22 5.58 0.01
N TYR A 100 4.09 5.71 1.00
CA TYR A 100 4.64 4.58 1.75
C TYR A 100 3.59 3.84 2.58
N ASP A 101 2.52 4.52 3.00
CA ASP A 101 1.38 3.91 3.69
C ASP A 101 0.39 3.24 2.72
N LEU A 102 0.01 3.93 1.64
CA LEU A 102 -1.07 3.48 0.75
C LEU A 102 -0.64 2.33 -0.16
N ASP A 103 0.59 2.34 -0.68
CA ASP A 103 1.10 1.31 -1.58
C ASP A 103 0.97 -0.13 -1.02
N PRO A 104 1.36 -0.42 0.23
CA PRO A 104 1.18 -1.76 0.77
C PRO A 104 -0.31 -2.15 0.95
N LEU A 105 -1.19 -1.21 1.27
CA LEU A 105 -2.64 -1.50 1.35
C LEU A 105 -3.23 -1.79 -0.03
N MET A 106 -2.80 -1.07 -1.08
CA MET A 106 -3.18 -1.38 -2.46
C MET A 106 -2.64 -2.75 -2.90
N MET A 107 -1.43 -3.13 -2.50
CA MET A 107 -0.92 -4.48 -2.74
C MET A 107 -1.76 -5.56 -2.04
N ALA A 108 -2.22 -5.31 -0.82
CA ALA A 108 -3.14 -6.21 -0.12
C ALA A 108 -4.48 -6.33 -0.87
N ALA A 109 -5.03 -5.21 -1.34
CA ALA A 109 -6.26 -5.18 -2.13
C ALA A 109 -6.09 -5.86 -3.50
N LEU A 110 -4.94 -5.75 -4.15
CA LEU A 110 -4.63 -6.44 -5.40
C LEU A 110 -4.58 -7.96 -5.21
N ALA A 111 -3.99 -8.42 -4.11
CA ALA A 111 -4.02 -9.83 -3.75
C ALA A 111 -5.47 -10.31 -3.55
N ALA A 112 -6.32 -9.53 -2.87
CA ALA A 112 -7.73 -9.86 -2.71
C ALA A 112 -8.50 -9.90 -4.04
N GLN A 113 -8.25 -8.93 -4.93
CA GLN A 113 -8.89 -8.82 -6.24
C GLN A 113 -8.53 -10.01 -7.15
N ALA A 114 -7.30 -10.52 -7.08
CA ALA A 114 -6.89 -11.73 -7.80
C ALA A 114 -7.70 -12.97 -7.40
N HIS A 115 -8.36 -12.94 -6.24
CA HIS A 115 -9.27 -13.98 -5.75
C HIS A 115 -10.75 -13.54 -5.78
N GLY A 116 -11.10 -12.56 -6.63
CA GLY A 116 -12.48 -12.11 -6.83
C GLY A 116 -13.07 -11.33 -5.66
N LYS A 117 -12.24 -10.75 -4.78
CA LYS A 117 -12.69 -9.95 -3.63
C LYS A 117 -12.35 -8.48 -3.84
N ASP A 118 -13.36 -7.62 -3.82
CA ASP A 118 -13.14 -6.17 -3.84
C ASP A 118 -12.93 -5.64 -2.42
N TRP A 119 -11.66 -5.46 -2.04
CA TRP A 119 -11.29 -4.78 -0.80
C TRP A 119 -10.98 -3.30 -1.03
N PHE A 120 -10.71 -2.90 -2.26
CA PHE A 120 -10.33 -1.53 -2.61
C PHE A 120 -11.52 -0.58 -2.46
N GLY A 121 -12.70 -1.01 -2.90
CA GLY A 121 -13.95 -0.23 -2.79
C GLY A 121 -14.49 -0.09 -1.37
N TRP A 122 -13.91 -0.77 -0.37
CA TRP A 122 -14.42 -0.72 1.00
C TRP A 122 -14.27 0.68 1.61
N ARG A 123 -15.31 1.11 2.34
CA ARG A 123 -15.36 2.37 3.08
C ARG A 123 -15.78 2.10 4.52
N SER A 124 -15.08 2.71 5.48
CA SER A 124 -15.46 2.62 6.88
C SER A 124 -16.75 3.41 7.16
N PRO A 125 -17.48 3.10 8.25
CA PRO A 125 -18.65 3.91 8.65
C PRO A 125 -18.34 5.40 8.86
N ALA A 126 -17.08 5.73 9.22
CA ALA A 126 -16.62 7.11 9.40
C ALA A 126 -16.16 7.78 8.08
N GLY A 127 -16.23 7.08 6.94
CA GLY A 127 -15.91 7.62 5.63
C GLY A 127 -14.49 7.33 5.12
N ALA A 128 -13.62 6.71 5.93
CA ALA A 128 -12.26 6.36 5.53
C ALA A 128 -12.24 5.33 4.38
N SER A 129 -11.44 5.54 3.34
CA SER A 129 -11.27 4.59 2.23
C SER A 129 -9.98 4.81 1.44
N LEU A 130 -9.47 3.77 0.77
CA LEU A 130 -8.33 3.88 -0.15
C LEU A 130 -8.62 4.83 -1.32
N PRO A 131 -9.77 4.74 -2.03
CA PRO A 131 -10.11 5.71 -3.06
C PRO A 131 -10.10 7.16 -2.54
N GLY A 132 -10.62 7.39 -1.33
CA GLY A 132 -10.62 8.72 -0.71
C GLY A 132 -9.22 9.28 -0.51
N ALA A 133 -8.28 8.45 -0.01
CA ALA A 133 -6.89 8.88 0.18
C ALA A 133 -6.15 9.13 -1.14
N LEU A 134 -6.41 8.30 -2.16
CA LEU A 134 -5.84 8.50 -3.50
C LEU A 134 -6.39 9.76 -4.19
N ASP A 135 -7.68 10.07 -3.98
CA ASP A 135 -8.31 11.28 -4.51
C ASP A 135 -7.79 12.52 -3.78
N TRP A 136 -7.53 12.43 -2.47
CA TRP A 136 -6.88 13.47 -1.67
C TRP A 136 -5.43 13.75 -2.10
N LEU A 137 -4.67 12.71 -2.46
CA LEU A 137 -3.28 12.83 -2.94
C LEU A 137 -3.20 13.40 -4.37
N ALA A 138 -4.25 13.26 -5.17
CA ALA A 138 -4.22 13.52 -6.61
C ALA A 138 -3.79 14.94 -7.00
N PRO A 139 -4.24 16.02 -6.33
CA PRO A 139 -3.81 17.39 -6.66
C PRO A 139 -2.30 17.58 -6.53
N TYR A 140 -1.64 16.91 -5.56
CA TYR A 140 -0.19 16.96 -5.43
C TYR A 140 0.51 16.24 -6.58
N ALA A 141 0.04 15.04 -6.92
CA ALA A 141 0.61 14.25 -8.01
C ALA A 141 0.47 14.97 -9.37
N LYS A 142 -0.66 15.64 -9.61
CA LYS A 142 -0.85 16.50 -10.79
C LYS A 142 0.06 17.72 -10.78
N GLY A 143 0.55 18.13 -9.61
CA GLY A 143 1.28 19.38 -9.40
C GLY A 143 0.37 20.61 -9.31
N GLU A 144 -0.94 20.40 -9.12
CA GLU A 144 -1.91 21.46 -8.80
C GLU A 144 -1.68 22.01 -7.39
N ARG A 145 -1.12 21.17 -6.50
CA ARG A 145 -0.65 21.54 -5.16
C ARG A 145 0.79 21.11 -4.98
N GLN A 146 1.59 21.95 -4.33
CA GLN A 146 2.96 21.64 -3.94
C GLN A 146 3.02 21.35 -2.44
N HIS A 147 4.03 20.58 -2.03
CA HIS A 147 4.31 20.27 -0.64
C HIS A 147 5.81 20.35 -0.36
N ILE A 148 6.18 20.92 0.77
CA ILE A 148 7.55 20.87 1.30
C ILE A 148 7.54 19.83 2.42
N GLU A 149 8.23 18.72 2.21
CA GLU A 149 8.30 17.61 3.15
C GLU A 149 8.93 18.06 4.48
N PHE A 150 8.48 17.47 5.59
CA PHE A 150 9.08 17.55 6.94
C PHE A 150 9.12 18.94 7.60
N VAL A 151 8.64 20.01 6.95
CA VAL A 151 8.73 21.37 7.50
C VAL A 151 7.99 21.51 8.84
N ASN A 152 6.88 20.78 9.03
CA ASN A 152 6.14 20.70 10.29
C ASN A 152 6.16 19.29 10.93
N SER A 153 7.20 18.47 10.68
CA SER A 153 7.25 17.11 11.26
C SER A 153 7.26 17.15 12.79
N LYS A 154 6.32 16.44 13.41
CA LYS A 154 6.21 16.26 14.87
C LYS A 154 7.13 15.15 15.37
N VAL A 155 7.60 14.27 14.50
CA VAL A 155 8.39 13.08 14.85
C VAL A 155 9.85 13.45 15.12
N GLN A 156 10.31 13.21 16.36
CA GLN A 156 11.70 13.51 16.77
C GLN A 156 12.73 12.80 15.90
N PHE A 157 12.49 11.54 15.56
CA PHE A 157 13.39 10.75 14.73
C PHE A 157 13.62 11.34 13.33
N ASP A 158 12.65 12.05 12.76
CA ASP A 158 12.82 12.71 11.46
C ASP A 158 13.77 13.90 11.59
N ARG A 159 13.61 14.70 12.65
CA ARG A 159 14.50 15.83 12.98
C ARG A 159 15.92 15.36 13.27
N ASP A 160 16.07 14.26 14.00
CA ASP A 160 17.39 13.70 14.32
C ASP A 160 18.12 13.25 13.05
N ARG A 161 17.41 12.62 12.10
CA ARG A 161 17.99 12.22 10.81
C ARG A 161 18.40 13.42 9.95
N ALA A 162 17.55 14.45 9.89
CA ALA A 162 17.89 15.70 9.21
C ALA A 162 19.15 16.36 9.81
N ASN A 163 19.22 16.46 11.13
CA ASN A 163 20.38 17.02 11.85
C ASN A 163 21.65 16.18 11.67
N ALA A 164 21.51 14.88 11.43
CA ALA A 164 22.62 13.98 11.10
C ALA A 164 23.06 14.06 9.63
N GLY A 165 22.49 14.96 8.82
CA GLY A 165 22.87 15.19 7.44
C GLY A 165 22.14 14.32 6.40
N GLN A 166 21.08 13.60 6.81
CA GLN A 166 20.22 12.88 5.87
C GLN A 166 19.22 13.88 5.25
N GLY A 167 19.64 14.52 4.16
CA GLY A 167 18.92 15.62 3.52
C GLY A 167 17.51 15.28 3.05
N GLU A 168 17.23 14.00 2.79
CA GLU A 168 15.90 13.50 2.47
C GLU A 168 14.89 13.56 3.63
N TYR A 169 15.33 13.89 4.85
CA TYR A 169 14.45 14.17 6.01
C TYR A 169 14.46 15.65 6.42
N ALA A 170 15.27 16.49 5.75
CA ALA A 170 15.23 17.94 5.89
C ALA A 170 14.13 18.53 4.99
N PRO A 171 13.73 19.81 5.17
CA PRO A 171 12.75 20.43 4.30
C PRO A 171 13.16 20.45 2.82
N HIS A 172 12.36 19.82 1.97
CA HIS A 172 12.56 19.80 0.52
C HIS A 172 11.22 19.60 -0.21
N PRO A 173 11.10 20.04 -1.47
CA PRO A 173 9.88 19.79 -2.25
C PRO A 173 9.64 18.29 -2.44
N TRP A 174 8.39 17.86 -2.31
CA TRP A 174 8.02 16.48 -2.62
C TRP A 174 8.30 16.17 -4.10
N ASP A 175 9.00 15.06 -4.34
CA ASP A 175 9.21 14.55 -5.70
C ASP A 175 7.93 13.87 -6.21
N VAL A 176 7.25 14.54 -7.15
CA VAL A 176 6.04 14.02 -7.82
C VAL A 176 6.27 12.69 -8.53
N ALA A 177 7.51 12.33 -8.89
CA ALA A 177 7.84 11.04 -9.47
C ALA A 177 7.59 9.86 -8.50
N ASN A 178 7.46 10.13 -7.20
CA ASN A 178 7.04 9.14 -6.19
C ASN A 178 5.61 8.66 -6.44
N GLY A 179 4.73 9.52 -6.97
CA GLY A 179 3.34 9.17 -7.26
C GLY A 179 3.16 8.17 -8.41
N VAL A 180 4.16 7.96 -9.28
CA VAL A 180 4.03 7.08 -10.46
C VAL A 180 3.72 5.64 -10.04
N SER A 181 4.43 5.10 -9.05
CA SER A 181 4.21 3.74 -8.57
C SER A 181 2.83 3.60 -7.91
N THR A 182 2.48 4.56 -7.06
CA THR A 182 1.19 4.61 -6.36
C THR A 182 0.01 4.63 -7.34
N TYR A 183 0.00 5.54 -8.32
CA TYR A 183 -1.09 5.59 -9.30
C TYR A 183 -1.04 4.45 -10.32
N THR A 184 0.12 3.79 -10.50
CA THR A 184 0.17 2.53 -11.24
C THR A 184 -0.61 1.44 -10.49
N LEU A 185 -0.36 1.27 -9.19
CA LEU A 185 -1.12 0.33 -8.34
C LEU A 185 -2.62 0.67 -8.32
N ALA A 186 -2.95 1.95 -8.14
CA ALA A 186 -4.33 2.42 -8.16
C ALA A 186 -5.04 2.08 -9.48
N SER A 187 -4.38 2.29 -10.63
CA SER A 187 -4.93 1.98 -11.95
C SER A 187 -5.17 0.48 -12.21
N LEU A 188 -4.48 -0.40 -11.48
CA LEU A 188 -4.73 -1.85 -11.54
C LEU A 188 -5.98 -2.23 -10.74
N LEU A 189 -6.33 -1.46 -9.71
CA LEU A 189 -7.48 -1.69 -8.84
C LEU A 189 -8.75 -1.04 -9.41
N ASP A 190 -8.64 0.18 -9.92
CA ASP A 190 -9.74 0.96 -10.48
C ASP A 190 -9.27 1.77 -11.72
N PRO A 191 -9.87 1.53 -12.91
CA PRO A 191 -9.52 2.21 -14.15
C PRO A 191 -9.59 3.74 -14.10
N LYS A 192 -10.35 4.34 -13.18
CA LYS A 192 -10.48 5.81 -13.09
C LYS A 192 -9.13 6.52 -12.89
N TYR A 193 -8.16 5.83 -12.29
CA TYR A 193 -6.82 6.38 -12.02
C TYR A 193 -5.87 6.30 -13.22
N LEU A 194 -6.26 5.62 -14.32
CA LEU A 194 -5.37 5.38 -15.45
C LEU A 194 -4.93 6.68 -16.13
N ALA A 195 -5.86 7.60 -16.39
CA ALA A 195 -5.55 8.87 -17.04
C ALA A 195 -4.56 9.72 -16.22
N LEU A 196 -4.75 9.76 -14.90
CA LEU A 196 -3.82 10.45 -13.99
C LEU A 196 -2.45 9.78 -13.99
N ARG A 197 -2.40 8.46 -13.91
CA ARG A 197 -1.16 7.70 -13.96
C ARG A 197 -0.37 7.99 -15.23
N ASP A 198 -1.02 7.95 -16.39
CA ASP A 198 -0.35 8.11 -17.69
C ASP A 198 0.17 9.54 -17.87
N ALA A 199 -0.64 10.54 -17.48
CA ALA A 199 -0.22 11.94 -17.49
C ALA A 199 0.98 12.18 -16.56
N LEU A 200 0.97 11.60 -15.36
CA LEU A 200 2.07 11.71 -14.40
C LEU A 200 3.35 11.05 -14.93
N ALA A 201 3.26 9.80 -15.40
CA ALA A 201 4.39 9.06 -15.95
C ALA A 201 5.04 9.79 -17.12
N ALA A 202 4.24 10.37 -18.02
CA ALA A 202 4.71 11.19 -19.13
C ALA A 202 5.41 12.47 -18.63
N LYS A 203 4.78 13.19 -17.69
CA LYS A 203 5.29 14.45 -17.12
C LYS A 203 6.67 14.30 -16.48
N VAL A 204 6.89 13.21 -15.74
CA VAL A 204 8.16 12.97 -15.01
C VAL A 204 9.12 12.04 -15.74
N HIS A 205 8.79 11.64 -16.98
CA HIS A 205 9.57 10.69 -17.79
C HIS A 205 9.93 9.37 -17.08
N LYS A 206 9.07 8.92 -16.16
CA LYS A 206 9.26 7.69 -15.39
C LYS A 206 8.26 6.64 -15.82
N LYS A 207 8.76 5.51 -16.32
CA LYS A 207 7.92 4.39 -16.76
C LYS A 207 7.32 3.65 -15.56
N PRO A 208 6.05 3.20 -15.65
CA PRO A 208 5.49 2.25 -14.70
C PRO A 208 6.33 0.97 -14.60
N PRO A 209 6.34 0.27 -13.44
CA PRO A 209 7.02 -1.01 -13.31
C PRO A 209 6.51 -2.05 -14.33
N ALA A 210 7.44 -2.77 -14.97
CA ALA A 210 7.10 -3.72 -16.05
C ALA A 210 6.08 -4.79 -15.63
N TRP A 211 6.19 -5.31 -14.41
CA TRP A 211 5.25 -6.33 -13.90
C TRP A 211 3.81 -5.80 -13.84
N ALA A 212 3.62 -4.52 -13.52
CA ALA A 212 2.29 -3.92 -13.41
C ALA A 212 1.68 -3.76 -14.80
N GLU A 213 2.50 -3.38 -15.79
CA GLU A 213 2.08 -3.30 -17.19
C GLU A 213 1.72 -4.67 -17.76
N ILE A 214 2.50 -5.70 -17.46
CA ILE A 214 2.18 -7.10 -17.83
C ILE A 214 0.86 -7.54 -17.17
N LEU A 215 0.70 -7.30 -15.87
CA LEU A 215 -0.53 -7.64 -15.16
C LEU A 215 -1.75 -6.93 -15.76
N ARG A 216 -1.63 -5.63 -16.06
CA ARG A 216 -2.67 -4.86 -16.73
C ARG A 216 -3.04 -5.46 -18.08
N ALA A 217 -2.06 -5.77 -18.92
CA ALA A 217 -2.28 -6.36 -20.23
C ALA A 217 -2.90 -7.77 -20.17
N SER A 218 -2.63 -8.52 -19.10
CA SER A 218 -3.20 -9.87 -18.90
C SER A 218 -4.68 -9.86 -18.48
N ARG A 219 -5.15 -8.75 -17.93
CA ARG A 219 -6.56 -8.55 -17.56
C ARG A 219 -7.27 -8.03 -18.81
N ALA A 220 -8.19 -8.82 -19.37
CA ALA A 220 -8.97 -8.39 -20.52
C ALA A 220 -9.59 -7.00 -20.26
N PRO A 221 -9.66 -6.10 -21.26
CA PRO A 221 -10.41 -4.86 -21.09
C PRO A 221 -11.84 -5.22 -20.69
N ALA A 222 -12.35 -4.60 -19.62
CA ALA A 222 -13.75 -4.75 -19.23
C ALA A 222 -14.61 -4.45 -20.47
N ALA A 223 -15.40 -5.44 -20.89
CA ALA A 223 -16.36 -5.32 -21.99
C ALA A 223 -17.49 -4.36 -21.62
#